data_AF-A0A7S0DLL1-F1
#
_entry.id   AF-A0A7S0DLL1-F1
#
_cell.length_a   1.000
_cell.length_b   1.000
_cell.length_c   1.000
_cell.angle_alpha   90.00
_cell.angle_beta   90.00
_cell.angle_gamma   90.00
#
_symmetry.space_group_name_H-M   'P 1'
#
loop_
_entity.id
_entity.type
_entity.pdbx_description
1 polymer ?
#
loop_
_entity_poly.entity_id
_entity_poly.type
_entity_poly.pdbx_seq_one_letter_code
_entity_poly.pdbx_strand_id
1 'polypeptide(L)'
;GSDFPSDQNDLQIMQSLQQIKLCMAQGRSVVLVHCEALYESLYDLLNQHYTEVGNKLYVRLAFGTSNRLCEIHPSFRCIVIVEKLDAYNRLAPPLLNRFEKQVMDRKELLDGPSLKILEELQEFTNMYAAGDKKATVKNLRACFVGYHPDMLTSLFQSLPPSLSPAVVGKDTALQECIRRLLWTATPESVCRVVDLKERLQDIKSRFEIDVGELYFNVQSHADLVAFSEKTIEKWSGISDDDGSYESVDEKVETKEEKKKESHEKKEDSSDDDAAAAVGAQVELLTYNPFGEAAGNVLKEKTKWKDVLTLNLHEMSSARDLKSVVEGFFQGCSEGSVFLLQCDPQASSLRRIEHAKYIIERERMRFAASQKFQTILKTRAEAREKKVAEKKGSGMGRMGGMGGMGMRGGKNDKSEKEEKSKKLPEGVGIHVIVLIHLQRGDLQFLLDYSNVWRQAFIDDLDASGDTGLPDLQAMLQTSLTMTDIVGTLDLPNALMNVFRSALGRMVYRRTRTVNDVQGQIKNLMKFLEEDNEFLAALDDTVRGVITKSGAKLDVMAATSGQVERSFQAALHRQIRDTLAAAFAQLLAHADRNEGLKLL
;
A
#
# COMPACT_ATOMS: atom_id res chain seq x y z
N GLY A 1 6.38 1.36 22.99
CA GLY A 1 6.36 2.69 23.60
C GLY A 1 6.10 3.71 22.52
N SER A 2 5.60 4.88 22.90
CA SER A 2 5.33 5.95 21.94
C SER A 2 6.58 6.81 21.71
N ASP A 3 7.02 6.92 20.45
CA ASP A 3 8.12 7.81 20.03
C ASP A 3 7.61 9.17 19.51
N PHE A 4 6.39 9.55 19.88
CA PHE A 4 5.83 10.87 19.57
C PHE A 4 6.44 11.93 20.50
N PRO A 5 6.75 13.15 20.00
CA PRO A 5 7.50 14.16 20.77
C PRO A 5 6.82 14.57 22.08
N SER A 6 5.49 14.66 22.09
CA SER A 6 4.70 15.09 23.27
C SER A 6 4.28 13.94 24.17
N ASP A 7 4.62 12.70 23.81
CA ASP A 7 4.26 11.51 24.60
C ASP A 7 5.33 11.11 25.62
N GLN A 8 6.50 11.75 25.60
CA GLN A 8 7.58 11.57 26.57
C GLN A 8 7.31 12.32 27.89
N ASN A 9 6.04 12.34 28.32
CA ASN A 9 5.58 13.05 29.51
C ASN A 9 5.08 12.06 30.57
N ASP A 10 5.24 12.42 31.85
CA ASP A 10 4.81 11.61 33.00
C ASP A 10 3.33 11.18 32.91
N LEU A 11 2.48 12.00 32.29
CA LEU A 11 1.07 11.71 32.12
C LEU A 11 0.82 10.45 31.24
N GLN A 12 1.59 10.25 30.17
CA GLN A 12 1.47 9.06 29.32
C GLN A 12 1.99 7.81 30.03
N ILE A 13 3.07 7.95 30.80
CA ILE A 13 3.58 6.89 31.68
C ILE A 13 2.49 6.50 32.69
N MET A 14 1.85 7.48 33.32
CA MET A 14 0.74 7.23 34.24
C MET A 14 -0.46 6.55 33.58
N GLN A 15 -0.85 6.95 32.37
CA GLN A 15 -1.94 6.29 31.63
C GLN A 15 -1.59 4.83 31.28
N SER A 16 -0.35 4.58 30.84
CA SER A 16 0.15 3.23 30.55
C SER A 16 0.15 2.37 31.81
N LEU A 17 0.59 2.90 32.94
CA LEU A 17 0.55 2.21 34.23
C LEU A 17 -0.88 1.92 34.69
N GLN A 18 -1.84 2.81 34.44
CA GLN A 18 -3.25 2.55 34.71
C GLN A 18 -3.79 1.40 33.86
N GLN A 19 -3.42 1.32 32.58
CA GLN A 19 -3.80 0.20 31.73
C GLN A 19 -3.21 -1.12 32.23
N ILE A 20 -1.92 -1.11 32.61
CA ILE A 20 -1.26 -2.29 33.19
C ILE A 20 -1.94 -2.73 34.48
N LYS A 21 -2.27 -1.77 35.38
CA LYS A 21 -3.02 -2.05 36.61
C LYS A 21 -4.37 -2.73 36.33
N LEU A 22 -5.11 -2.26 35.31
CA LEU A 22 -6.38 -2.88 34.92
C LEU A 22 -6.18 -4.30 34.41
N CYS A 23 -5.15 -4.53 33.58
CA CYS A 23 -4.80 -5.87 33.11
C CYS A 23 -4.38 -6.81 34.25
N MET A 24 -3.61 -6.32 35.23
CA MET A 24 -3.20 -7.06 36.44
C MET A 24 -4.41 -7.50 37.26
N ALA A 25 -5.36 -6.60 37.50
CA ALA A 25 -6.57 -6.91 38.26
C ALA A 25 -7.49 -7.90 37.53
N GLN A 26 -7.50 -7.88 36.19
CA GLN A 26 -8.31 -8.77 35.36
C GLN A 26 -7.61 -10.08 34.97
N GLY A 27 -6.32 -10.25 35.32
CA GLY A 27 -5.54 -11.42 34.94
C GLY A 27 -5.21 -11.52 33.45
N ARG A 28 -5.26 -10.39 32.72
CA ARG A 28 -4.88 -10.32 31.30
C ARG A 28 -3.38 -10.14 31.16
N SER A 29 -2.76 -10.91 30.27
CA SER A 29 -1.34 -10.76 29.97
C SER A 29 -1.03 -9.42 29.32
N VAL A 30 0.13 -8.86 29.64
CA VAL A 30 0.64 -7.61 29.06
C VAL A 30 1.93 -7.88 28.31
N VAL A 31 2.03 -7.34 27.09
CA VAL A 31 3.25 -7.36 26.28
C VAL A 31 3.84 -5.95 26.24
N LEU A 32 5.06 -5.80 26.76
CA LEU A 32 5.80 -4.54 26.79
C LEU A 32 6.83 -4.53 25.65
N VAL A 33 6.62 -3.67 24.66
CA VAL A 33 7.51 -3.48 23.51
C VAL A 33 8.06 -2.06 23.55
N HIS A 34 9.38 -1.89 23.64
CA HIS A 34 10.04 -0.58 23.77
C HIS A 34 9.41 0.33 24.86
N CYS A 35 9.20 -0.20 26.06
CA CYS A 35 8.55 0.52 27.18
C CYS A 35 9.54 0.80 28.32
N GLU A 36 10.73 1.29 28.00
CA GLU A 36 11.83 1.46 28.97
C GLU A 36 11.48 2.42 30.10
N ALA A 37 10.76 3.49 29.77
CA ALA A 37 10.27 4.47 30.75
C ALA A 37 9.34 3.85 31.82
N LEU A 38 8.75 2.68 31.58
CA LEU A 38 7.89 2.01 32.56
C LEU A 38 8.67 1.09 33.50
N TYR A 39 9.92 0.72 33.20
CA TYR A 39 10.64 -0.32 33.95
C TYR A 39 10.93 0.08 35.39
N GLU A 40 11.24 1.35 35.65
CA GLU A 40 11.40 1.86 37.02
C GLU A 40 10.08 1.81 37.81
N SER A 41 8.97 2.18 37.15
CA SER A 41 7.65 2.20 37.78
C SER A 41 7.11 0.80 38.11
N LEU A 42 7.52 -0.19 37.32
CA LEU A 42 7.15 -1.60 37.46
C LEU A 42 8.17 -2.40 38.29
N TYR A 43 9.12 -1.76 38.96
CA TYR A 43 10.24 -2.44 39.61
C TYR A 43 9.81 -3.57 40.56
N ASP A 44 8.87 -3.31 41.48
CA ASP A 44 8.39 -4.31 42.44
C ASP A 44 7.59 -5.43 41.76
N LEU A 45 6.86 -5.10 40.67
CA LEU A 45 6.17 -6.08 39.84
C LEU A 45 7.15 -7.03 39.15
N LEU A 46 8.20 -6.49 38.53
CA LEU A 46 9.20 -7.29 37.83
C LEU A 46 10.04 -8.15 38.78
N ASN A 47 10.26 -7.69 40.02
CA ASN A 47 10.94 -8.47 41.06
C ASN A 47 10.04 -9.50 41.76
N GLN A 48 8.76 -9.59 41.39
CA GLN A 48 7.77 -10.45 42.06
C GLN A 48 7.68 -10.19 43.58
N HIS A 49 7.86 -8.93 44.01
CA HIS A 49 7.74 -8.52 45.40
C HIS A 49 6.27 -8.36 45.80
N TYR A 50 5.58 -9.50 45.95
CA TYR A 50 4.16 -9.55 46.28
C TYR A 50 3.90 -9.60 47.79
N THR A 51 2.81 -8.96 48.20
CA THR A 51 2.26 -9.03 49.56
C THR A 51 0.92 -9.73 49.49
N GLU A 52 0.75 -10.79 50.27
CA GLU A 52 -0.53 -11.53 50.32
C GLU A 52 -1.41 -10.95 51.42
N VAL A 53 -2.61 -10.50 51.07
CA VAL A 53 -3.61 -10.00 52.01
C VAL A 53 -4.96 -10.63 51.67
N GLY A 54 -5.47 -11.49 52.54
CA GLY A 54 -6.79 -12.12 52.37
C GLY A 54 -6.87 -13.02 51.13
N ASN A 55 -5.88 -13.90 50.93
CA ASN A 55 -5.78 -14.83 49.79
C ASN A 55 -5.73 -14.14 48.41
N LYS A 56 -5.33 -12.87 48.39
CA LYS A 56 -5.12 -12.07 47.18
C LYS A 56 -3.69 -11.52 47.19
N LEU A 57 -3.06 -11.54 46.03
CA LEU A 57 -1.73 -10.99 45.83
C LEU A 57 -1.82 -9.50 45.53
N TYR A 58 -0.94 -8.73 46.16
CA TYR A 58 -0.81 -7.30 45.91
C TYR A 58 0.64 -6.96 45.60
N VAL A 59 0.86 -5.95 44.75
CA VAL A 59 2.17 -5.38 44.49
C VAL A 59 2.13 -3.87 44.63
N ARG A 60 3.27 -3.27 44.94
CA ARG A 60 3.45 -1.83 44.90
C ARG A 60 3.83 -1.40 43.49
N LEU A 61 3.13 -0.43 42.94
CA LEU A 61 3.50 0.22 41.68
C LEU A 61 3.86 1.67 41.97
N ALA A 62 4.95 2.16 41.38
CA ALA A 62 5.30 3.57 41.47
C ALA A 62 4.56 4.36 40.39
N PHE A 63 3.91 5.44 40.81
CA PHE A 63 3.21 6.42 40.00
C PHE A 63 3.87 7.78 40.28
N GLY A 64 4.90 8.10 39.49
CA GLY A 64 5.75 9.27 39.72
C GLY A 64 6.41 9.18 41.11
N THR A 65 6.13 10.14 41.99
CA THR A 65 6.66 10.18 43.37
C THR A 65 5.85 9.38 44.38
N SER A 66 4.71 8.80 43.98
CA SER A 66 3.78 8.09 44.86
C SER A 66 3.77 6.59 44.59
N ASN A 67 3.60 5.78 45.62
CA ASN A 67 3.49 4.33 45.48
C ASN A 67 2.07 3.88 45.80
N ARG A 68 1.49 2.99 44.99
CA ARG A 68 0.15 2.45 45.19
C ARG A 68 0.16 0.94 45.23
N LEU A 69 -0.57 0.39 46.21
CA LEU A 69 -0.81 -1.05 46.29
C LEU A 69 -1.88 -1.45 45.25
N CYS A 70 -1.58 -2.43 44.41
CA CYS A 70 -2.44 -2.90 43.32
C CYS A 70 -2.61 -4.42 43.42
N GLU A 71 -3.84 -4.90 43.28
CA GLU A 71 -4.16 -6.34 43.26
C GLU A 71 -3.62 -6.98 41.98
N ILE A 72 -3.08 -8.20 42.10
CA ILE A 72 -2.64 -9.04 41.00
C ILE A 72 -3.48 -10.32 40.98
N HIS A 73 -4.06 -10.59 39.82
CA HIS A 73 -4.71 -11.85 39.55
C HIS A 73 -3.66 -12.95 39.26
N PRO A 74 -3.81 -14.19 39.77
CA PRO A 74 -2.81 -15.25 39.59
C PRO A 74 -2.50 -15.65 38.14
N SER A 75 -3.44 -15.44 37.21
CA SER A 75 -3.24 -15.71 35.78
C SER A 75 -2.45 -14.62 35.04
N PHE A 76 -2.15 -13.49 35.69
CA PHE A 76 -1.44 -12.39 35.06
C PHE A 76 -0.02 -12.80 34.65
N ARG A 77 0.35 -12.46 33.41
CA ARG A 77 1.71 -12.63 32.88
C ARG A 77 2.19 -11.32 32.25
N CYS A 78 3.47 -11.01 32.45
CA CYS A 78 4.12 -9.87 31.81
C CYS A 78 5.22 -10.39 30.88
N ILE A 79 5.11 -10.07 29.60
CA ILE A 79 6.09 -10.43 28.57
C ILE A 79 6.78 -9.15 28.14
N VAL A 80 8.11 -9.18 28.07
CA VAL A 80 8.90 -8.03 27.62
C VAL A 80 9.63 -8.44 26.35
N ILE A 81 9.38 -7.72 25.26
CA ILE A 81 10.03 -7.94 23.97
C ILE A 81 11.04 -6.83 23.76
N VAL A 82 12.29 -7.24 23.55
CA VAL A 82 13.44 -6.36 23.38
C VAL A 82 14.31 -6.89 22.25
N GLU A 83 14.93 -5.99 21.50
CA GLU A 83 15.89 -6.38 20.48
C GLU A 83 17.12 -7.04 21.13
N LYS A 84 17.65 -8.08 20.48
CA LYS A 84 18.79 -8.85 21.00
C LYS A 84 19.99 -7.96 21.33
N LEU A 85 20.32 -7.02 20.45
CA LEU A 85 21.44 -6.09 20.66
C LEU A 85 21.20 -5.14 21.84
N ASP A 86 19.99 -4.62 21.98
CA ASP A 86 19.60 -3.76 23.11
C ASP A 86 19.63 -4.51 24.43
N ALA A 87 19.20 -5.78 24.44
CA ALA A 87 19.23 -6.63 25.62
C ALA A 87 20.66 -6.88 26.13
N TYR A 88 21.65 -7.04 25.24
CA TYR A 88 23.04 -7.24 25.67
C TYR A 88 23.77 -5.95 26.03
N ASN A 89 23.45 -4.83 25.36
CA ASN A 89 24.27 -3.63 25.43
C ASN A 89 23.63 -2.46 26.19
N ARG A 90 22.29 -2.36 26.22
CA ARG A 90 21.57 -1.21 26.80
C ARG A 90 20.91 -1.53 28.13
N LEU A 91 20.31 -2.72 28.26
CA LEU A 91 19.57 -3.07 29.48
C LEU A 91 20.49 -3.46 30.63
N ALA A 92 20.20 -2.94 31.81
CA ALA A 92 20.98 -3.23 33.01
C ALA A 92 20.89 -4.73 33.39
N PRO A 93 22.00 -5.42 33.68
CA PRO A 93 21.98 -6.82 34.07
C PRO A 93 21.02 -7.18 35.22
N PRO A 94 20.82 -6.33 36.26
CA PRO A 94 19.83 -6.59 37.31
C PRO A 94 18.39 -6.69 36.81
N LEU A 95 18.02 -5.91 35.79
CA LEU A 95 16.69 -6.00 35.18
C LEU A 95 16.53 -7.34 34.45
N LEU A 96 17.53 -7.71 33.64
CA LEU A 96 17.52 -8.96 32.87
C LEU A 96 17.43 -10.19 33.77
N ASN A 97 18.06 -10.17 34.95
CA ASN A 97 18.05 -11.30 35.88
C ASN A 97 16.69 -11.55 36.57
N ARG A 98 15.70 -10.67 36.36
CA ARG A 98 14.33 -10.82 36.88
C ARG A 98 13.42 -11.58 35.92
N PHE A 99 13.85 -11.73 34.67
CA PHE A 99 13.06 -12.38 33.63
C PHE A 99 13.62 -13.76 33.31
N GLU A 100 12.71 -14.65 32.94
CA GLU A 100 13.07 -15.81 32.12
C GLU A 100 13.44 -15.32 30.72
N LYS A 101 14.65 -15.64 30.27
CA LYS A 101 15.19 -15.15 29.00
C LYS A 101 14.98 -16.21 27.92
N GLN A 102 14.19 -15.87 26.93
CA GLN A 102 14.01 -16.70 25.74
C GLN A 102 14.52 -15.89 24.54
N VAL A 103 15.47 -16.48 23.80
CA VAL A 103 15.92 -15.93 22.53
C VAL A 103 15.11 -16.63 21.46
N MET A 104 14.50 -15.87 20.56
CA MET A 104 13.70 -16.39 19.48
C MET A 104 14.21 -15.78 18.18
N ASP A 105 14.74 -16.62 17.31
CA ASP A 105 15.06 -16.24 15.93
C ASP A 105 13.91 -16.68 15.01
N ARG A 106 13.63 -15.91 13.94
CA ARG A 106 12.53 -16.22 13.02
C ARG A 106 12.73 -17.59 12.36
N LYS A 107 13.99 -17.99 12.11
CA LYS A 107 14.34 -19.27 11.48
C LYS A 107 14.08 -20.47 12.40
N GLU A 108 14.14 -20.28 13.71
CA GLU A 108 13.88 -21.34 14.70
C GLU A 108 12.38 -21.68 14.79
N LEU A 109 11.51 -20.80 14.29
CA LEU A 109 10.06 -21.00 14.23
C LEU A 109 9.61 -21.80 13.00
N LEU A 110 10.51 -22.12 12.07
CA LEU A 110 10.20 -22.84 10.85
C LEU A 110 10.44 -24.34 11.00
N ASP A 111 9.55 -25.15 10.43
CA ASP A 111 9.74 -26.59 10.31
C ASP A 111 10.66 -26.94 9.11
N GLY A 112 11.13 -28.18 9.07
CA GLY A 112 12.06 -28.65 8.03
C GLY A 112 11.58 -28.41 6.58
N PRO A 113 10.31 -28.70 6.23
CA PRO A 113 9.75 -28.37 4.92
C PRO A 113 9.76 -26.87 4.59
N SER A 114 9.40 -26.01 5.55
CA SER A 114 9.42 -24.56 5.36
C SER A 114 10.83 -24.03 5.13
N LEU A 115 11.84 -24.60 5.79
CA LEU A 115 13.23 -24.23 5.57
C LEU A 115 13.68 -24.50 4.13
N LYS A 116 13.22 -25.58 3.50
CA LYS A 116 13.54 -25.87 2.08
C LYS A 116 12.95 -24.85 1.12
N ILE A 117 11.72 -24.38 1.40
CA ILE A 117 11.09 -23.32 0.60
C ILE A 117 11.87 -22.01 0.76
N LEU A 118 12.31 -21.71 1.99
CA LEU A 118 13.14 -20.54 2.25
C LEU A 118 14.49 -20.62 1.53
N GLU A 119 15.11 -21.80 1.47
CA GLU A 119 16.34 -22.02 0.69
C GLU A 119 16.11 -21.77 -0.81
N GLU A 120 15.02 -22.29 -1.39
CA GLU A 120 14.69 -22.06 -2.81
C GLU A 120 14.33 -20.60 -3.10
N LEU A 121 13.67 -19.93 -2.17
CA LEU A 121 13.40 -18.49 -2.26
C LEU A 121 14.71 -17.69 -2.20
N GLN A 122 15.67 -18.10 -1.36
CA GLN A 122 17.01 -17.50 -1.33
C GLN A 122 17.75 -17.74 -2.65
N GLU A 123 17.67 -18.93 -3.22
CA GLU A 123 18.22 -19.23 -4.54
C GLU A 123 17.60 -18.37 -5.64
N PHE A 124 16.27 -18.18 -5.62
CA PHE A 124 15.57 -17.25 -6.51
C PHE A 124 16.16 -15.84 -6.37
N THR A 125 16.24 -15.29 -5.15
CA THR A 125 16.77 -13.94 -4.97
C THR A 125 18.24 -13.81 -5.38
N ASN A 126 19.04 -14.85 -5.17
CA ASN A 126 20.42 -14.90 -5.61
C ASN A 126 20.52 -14.89 -7.14
N MET A 127 19.77 -15.77 -7.79
CA MET A 127 19.66 -15.83 -9.24
C MET A 127 19.10 -14.53 -9.80
N TYR A 128 18.15 -13.86 -9.14
CA TYR A 128 17.55 -12.58 -9.53
C TYR A 128 18.48 -11.37 -9.33
N ALA A 129 19.34 -11.35 -8.31
CA ALA A 129 20.21 -10.21 -8.01
C ALA A 129 21.65 -10.33 -8.59
N ALA A 130 22.24 -11.53 -8.62
CA ALA A 130 23.62 -11.73 -9.08
C ALA A 130 23.86 -12.90 -10.08
N GLY A 131 22.85 -13.68 -10.44
CA GLY A 131 22.98 -14.81 -11.38
C GLY A 131 23.76 -15.94 -10.73
N ASP A 132 24.83 -16.41 -11.38
CA ASP A 132 25.70 -17.47 -10.84
C ASP A 132 26.57 -17.03 -9.65
N LYS A 133 26.74 -15.72 -9.45
CA LYS A 133 27.50 -15.19 -8.32
C LYS A 133 26.64 -15.14 -7.07
N LYS A 134 27.27 -15.23 -5.90
CA LYS A 134 26.59 -14.98 -4.63
C LYS A 134 26.26 -13.50 -4.49
N ALA A 135 24.97 -13.19 -4.38
CA ALA A 135 24.45 -11.86 -4.18
C ALA A 135 24.88 -11.34 -2.80
N THR A 136 25.31 -10.08 -2.77
CA THR A 136 25.56 -9.38 -1.51
C THR A 136 24.26 -8.75 -1.00
N VAL A 137 24.18 -8.46 0.29
CA VAL A 137 23.02 -7.73 0.87
C VAL A 137 22.80 -6.39 0.16
N LYS A 138 23.87 -5.72 -0.28
CA LYS A 138 23.79 -4.48 -1.05
C LYS A 138 23.11 -4.69 -2.41
N ASN A 139 23.44 -5.77 -3.12
CA ASN A 139 22.80 -6.09 -4.40
C ASN A 139 21.31 -6.38 -4.20
N LEU A 140 20.97 -7.14 -3.15
CA LEU A 140 19.59 -7.50 -2.83
C LEU A 140 18.76 -6.27 -2.41
N ARG A 141 19.34 -5.32 -1.65
CA ARG A 141 18.70 -4.04 -1.33
C ARG A 141 18.47 -3.14 -2.55
N ALA A 142 19.33 -3.26 -3.57
CA ALA A 142 19.13 -2.56 -4.84
C ALA A 142 18.11 -3.26 -5.76
N CYS A 143 17.60 -4.43 -5.36
CA CYS A 143 16.58 -5.20 -6.06
C CYS A 143 15.23 -5.13 -5.35
N PHE A 144 15.23 -5.33 -4.02
CA PHE A 144 14.05 -5.37 -3.17
C PHE A 144 14.16 -4.30 -2.10
N VAL A 145 13.15 -3.45 -2.01
CA VAL A 145 13.14 -2.30 -1.12
C VAL A 145 13.07 -2.75 0.34
N GLY A 146 13.94 -2.21 1.19
CA GLY A 146 14.00 -2.58 2.62
C GLY A 146 14.61 -3.95 2.92
N TYR A 147 15.29 -4.57 1.94
CA TYR A 147 15.82 -5.93 2.11
C TYR A 147 16.77 -6.10 3.30
N HIS A 148 16.55 -7.17 4.05
CA HIS A 148 17.45 -7.67 5.09
C HIS A 148 17.39 -9.20 5.15
N PRO A 149 18.34 -9.87 5.82
CA PRO A 149 18.47 -11.32 5.78
C PRO A 149 17.23 -12.12 6.20
N ASP A 150 16.37 -11.55 7.07
CA ASP A 150 15.18 -12.23 7.56
C ASP A 150 13.88 -11.78 6.87
N MET A 151 13.96 -10.86 5.90
CA MET A 151 12.81 -10.40 5.10
C MET A 151 12.13 -11.59 4.42
N LEU A 152 12.90 -12.52 3.84
CA LEU A 152 12.36 -13.71 3.17
C LEU A 152 11.67 -14.67 4.16
N THR A 153 12.18 -14.75 5.38
CA THR A 153 11.56 -15.54 6.44
C THR A 153 10.24 -14.90 6.88
N SER A 154 10.21 -13.57 7.04
CA SER A 154 8.98 -12.84 7.37
C SER A 154 7.93 -12.98 6.27
N LEU A 155 8.35 -12.96 5.00
CA LEU A 155 7.48 -13.14 3.83
C LEU A 155 6.79 -14.49 3.88
N PHE A 156 7.56 -15.57 4.04
CA PHE A 156 7.01 -16.91 4.15
C PHE A 156 6.04 -17.04 5.35
N GLN A 157 6.41 -16.48 6.52
CA GLN A 157 5.56 -16.47 7.71
C GLN A 157 4.27 -15.65 7.54
N SER A 158 4.26 -14.69 6.63
CA SER A 158 3.09 -13.86 6.34
C SER A 158 2.09 -14.51 5.37
N LEU A 159 2.37 -15.73 4.88
CA LEU A 159 1.42 -16.45 4.03
C LEU A 159 0.16 -16.81 4.83
N PRO A 160 -1.04 -16.64 4.23
CA PRO A 160 -2.27 -17.06 4.88
C PRO A 160 -2.29 -18.60 5.02
N PRO A 161 -3.01 -19.14 6.01
CA PRO A 161 -3.09 -20.59 6.24
C PRO A 161 -3.58 -21.39 5.01
N SER A 162 -4.45 -20.78 4.21
CA SER A 162 -4.97 -21.33 2.94
C SER A 162 -3.89 -21.55 1.88
N LEU A 163 -2.80 -20.77 1.93
CA LEU A 163 -1.65 -20.89 1.02
C LEU A 163 -0.44 -21.53 1.71
N SER A 164 -0.67 -22.21 2.83
CA SER A 164 0.40 -22.94 3.50
C SER A 164 0.91 -24.10 2.62
N PRO A 165 2.21 -24.45 2.68
CA PRO A 165 2.77 -25.54 1.88
C PRO A 165 2.09 -26.89 2.09
N ALA A 166 1.46 -27.09 3.26
CA ALA A 166 0.71 -28.29 3.58
C ALA A 166 -0.62 -28.40 2.81
N VAL A 167 -1.19 -27.27 2.36
CA VAL A 167 -2.48 -27.20 1.67
C VAL A 167 -2.29 -27.15 0.16
N VAL A 168 -1.50 -26.19 -0.34
CA VAL A 168 -1.36 -25.94 -1.80
C VAL A 168 -0.16 -26.64 -2.42
N GLY A 169 0.66 -27.30 -1.60
CA GLY A 169 1.94 -27.86 -2.03
C GLY A 169 3.07 -26.85 -2.00
N LYS A 170 4.30 -27.38 -2.07
CA LYS A 170 5.54 -26.61 -1.93
C LYS A 170 5.73 -25.58 -3.04
N ASP A 171 5.55 -26.00 -4.29
CA ASP A 171 5.88 -25.18 -5.46
C ASP A 171 4.91 -24.00 -5.59
N THR A 172 3.62 -24.23 -5.36
CA THR A 172 2.59 -23.18 -5.32
C THR A 172 2.86 -22.14 -4.23
N ALA A 173 3.23 -22.59 -3.02
CA ALA A 173 3.57 -21.67 -1.92
C ALA A 173 4.85 -20.86 -2.22
N LEU A 174 5.84 -21.48 -2.88
CA LEU A 174 7.04 -20.79 -3.35
C LEU A 174 6.71 -19.75 -4.42
N GLN A 175 5.88 -20.09 -5.40
CA GLN A 175 5.44 -19.18 -6.45
C GLN A 175 4.71 -17.97 -5.88
N GLU A 176 3.84 -18.18 -4.88
CA GLU A 176 3.15 -17.07 -4.22
C GLU A 176 4.12 -16.20 -3.40
N CYS A 177 5.11 -16.79 -2.72
CA CYS A 177 6.17 -16.01 -2.08
C CYS A 177 6.89 -15.13 -3.11
N ILE A 178 7.27 -15.68 -4.26
CA ILE A 178 7.94 -14.91 -5.32
C ILE A 178 7.04 -13.79 -5.85
N ARG A 179 5.74 -14.06 -6.09
CA ARG A 179 4.76 -13.04 -6.49
C ARG A 179 4.68 -11.90 -5.47
N ARG A 180 4.58 -12.21 -4.18
CA ARG A 180 4.55 -11.22 -3.10
C ARG A 180 5.88 -10.50 -2.90
N LEU A 181 7.01 -11.15 -3.18
CA LEU A 181 8.32 -10.53 -3.15
C LEU A 181 8.47 -9.47 -4.25
N LEU A 182 8.00 -9.79 -5.46
CA LEU A 182 8.08 -8.88 -6.60
C LEU A 182 7.26 -7.59 -6.41
N TRP A 183 6.24 -7.60 -5.53
CA TRP A 183 5.57 -6.36 -5.13
C TRP A 183 6.50 -5.34 -4.47
N THR A 184 7.65 -5.77 -3.95
CA THR A 184 8.66 -4.90 -3.32
C THR A 184 9.91 -4.73 -4.20
N ALA A 185 9.90 -5.28 -5.40
CA ALA A 185 11.00 -5.14 -6.35
C ALA A 185 11.01 -3.74 -6.96
N THR A 186 12.22 -3.27 -7.29
CA THR A 186 12.41 -2.00 -7.99
C THR A 186 12.28 -2.19 -9.50
N PRO A 187 11.68 -1.25 -10.26
CA PRO A 187 11.57 -1.39 -11.71
C PRO A 187 12.95 -1.51 -12.39
N GLU A 188 13.98 -0.87 -11.84
CA GLU A 188 15.36 -0.96 -12.32
C GLU A 188 15.93 -2.37 -12.23
N SER A 189 15.65 -3.11 -11.16
CA SER A 189 16.09 -4.49 -11.06
C SER A 189 15.36 -5.42 -12.00
N VAL A 190 14.06 -5.19 -12.21
CA VAL A 190 13.27 -5.98 -13.15
C VAL A 190 13.78 -5.76 -14.58
N CYS A 191 13.97 -4.51 -15.01
CA CYS A 191 14.53 -4.19 -16.33
C CYS A 191 15.91 -4.82 -16.54
N ARG A 192 16.79 -4.78 -15.53
CA ARG A 192 18.12 -5.44 -15.61
C ARG A 192 18.03 -6.96 -15.79
N VAL A 193 17.04 -7.61 -15.19
CA VAL A 193 16.84 -9.06 -15.35
C VAL A 193 16.23 -9.37 -16.71
N VAL A 194 15.26 -8.57 -17.18
CA VAL A 194 14.60 -8.75 -18.48
C VAL A 194 15.57 -8.56 -19.65
N ASP A 195 16.52 -7.63 -19.54
CA ASP A 195 17.58 -7.42 -20.55
C ASP A 195 18.50 -8.67 -20.69
N LEU A 196 18.71 -9.40 -19.58
CA LEU A 196 19.51 -10.62 -19.53
C LEU A 196 18.67 -11.87 -19.88
N LYS A 197 18.41 -12.07 -21.18
CA LYS A 197 17.51 -13.13 -21.68
C LYS A 197 17.80 -14.54 -21.16
N GLU A 198 19.07 -14.96 -21.10
CA GLU A 198 19.46 -16.29 -20.57
C GLU A 198 19.01 -16.45 -19.12
N ARG A 199 19.29 -15.45 -18.29
CA ARG A 199 18.92 -15.42 -16.88
C ARG A 199 17.41 -15.42 -16.66
N LEU A 200 16.67 -14.68 -17.49
CA LEU A 200 15.21 -14.69 -17.45
C LEU A 200 14.66 -16.08 -17.79
N GLN A 201 15.24 -16.77 -18.78
CA GLN A 201 14.87 -18.12 -19.15
C GLN A 201 15.19 -19.14 -18.06
N ASP A 202 16.33 -19.00 -17.38
CA ASP A 202 16.71 -19.84 -16.24
C ASP A 202 15.73 -19.66 -15.07
N ILE A 203 15.37 -18.42 -14.74
CA ILE A 203 14.38 -18.12 -13.69
C ILE A 203 13.01 -18.72 -14.07
N LYS A 204 12.58 -18.53 -15.33
CA LYS A 204 11.30 -19.04 -15.82
C LYS A 204 11.24 -20.56 -15.82
N SER A 205 12.33 -21.23 -16.18
CA SER A 205 12.38 -22.71 -16.20
C SER A 205 12.44 -23.33 -14.81
N ARG A 206 13.10 -22.66 -13.85
CA ARG A 206 13.28 -23.19 -12.48
C ARG A 206 12.12 -22.87 -11.55
N PHE A 207 11.53 -21.68 -11.66
CA PHE A 207 10.50 -21.20 -10.74
C PHE A 207 9.13 -21.01 -11.39
N GLU A 208 9.01 -21.30 -12.70
CA GLU A 208 7.77 -21.20 -13.48
C GLU A 208 7.13 -19.80 -13.46
N ILE A 209 7.94 -18.76 -13.22
CA ILE A 209 7.49 -17.37 -13.15
C ILE A 209 8.22 -16.54 -14.20
N ASP A 210 7.44 -15.91 -15.06
CA ASP A 210 7.94 -14.84 -15.93
C ASP A 210 7.90 -13.51 -15.19
N VAL A 211 9.06 -13.09 -14.70
CA VAL A 211 9.21 -11.87 -13.88
C VAL A 211 8.75 -10.63 -14.64
N GLY A 212 9.05 -10.53 -15.93
CA GLY A 212 8.72 -9.35 -16.73
C GLY A 212 7.21 -9.23 -16.94
N GLU A 213 6.58 -10.33 -17.34
CA GLU A 213 5.13 -10.40 -17.51
C GLU A 213 4.39 -10.12 -16.19
N LEU A 214 4.83 -10.76 -15.12
CA LEU A 214 4.23 -10.60 -13.81
C LEU A 214 4.32 -9.16 -13.29
N TYR A 215 5.49 -8.54 -13.37
CA TYR A 215 5.71 -7.21 -12.81
C TYR A 215 5.07 -6.09 -13.64
N PHE A 216 5.18 -6.14 -14.98
CA PHE A 216 4.70 -5.05 -15.83
C PHE A 216 3.26 -5.19 -16.31
N ASN A 217 2.76 -6.42 -16.49
CA ASN A 217 1.42 -6.64 -17.05
C ASN A 217 0.39 -7.09 -16.01
N VAL A 218 0.81 -7.86 -14.99
CA VAL A 218 -0.10 -8.36 -13.94
C VAL A 218 -0.13 -7.44 -12.71
N GLN A 219 1.03 -6.99 -12.24
CA GLN A 219 1.15 -6.10 -11.08
C GLN A 219 1.09 -4.62 -11.50
N SER A 220 0.73 -3.74 -10.56
CA SER A 220 0.59 -2.31 -10.82
C SER A 220 1.63 -1.52 -10.03
N HIS A 221 2.75 -1.24 -10.69
CA HIS A 221 3.92 -0.58 -10.08
C HIS A 221 4.20 0.83 -10.60
N ALA A 222 3.51 1.25 -11.68
CA ALA A 222 3.83 2.48 -12.39
C ALA A 222 3.58 3.72 -11.52
N ASP A 223 2.34 3.88 -11.04
CA ASP A 223 1.97 5.05 -10.25
C ASP A 223 0.84 4.77 -9.25
N LEU A 224 0.63 5.72 -8.34
CA LEU A 224 -0.40 5.67 -7.30
C LEU A 224 -1.82 5.56 -7.87
N VAL A 225 -2.11 6.22 -9.00
CA VAL A 225 -3.44 6.24 -9.63
C VAL A 225 -3.77 4.84 -10.16
N ALA A 226 -2.90 4.27 -10.98
CA ALA A 226 -3.04 2.93 -11.54
C ALA A 226 -3.13 1.86 -10.44
N PHE A 227 -2.28 1.95 -9.42
CA PHE A 227 -2.32 1.06 -8.26
C PHE A 227 -3.68 1.16 -7.54
N SER A 228 -4.15 2.37 -7.30
CA SER A 228 -5.40 2.60 -6.56
C SER A 228 -6.65 2.11 -7.29
N GLU A 229 -6.67 2.18 -8.62
CA GLU A 229 -7.81 1.74 -9.43
C GLU A 229 -7.80 0.23 -9.64
N LYS A 230 -6.63 -0.36 -9.91
CA LYS A 230 -6.51 -1.78 -10.31
C LYS A 230 -6.32 -2.74 -9.14
N THR A 231 -5.71 -2.29 -8.03
CA THR A 231 -5.20 -3.19 -6.98
C THR A 231 -5.93 -3.04 -5.65
N ILE A 232 -6.29 -1.83 -5.23
CA ILE A 232 -6.88 -1.60 -3.91
C ILE A 232 -8.19 -2.39 -3.70
N GLU A 233 -9.07 -2.45 -4.72
CA GLU A 233 -10.32 -3.23 -4.63
C GLU A 233 -10.06 -4.74 -4.65
N LYS A 234 -9.10 -5.21 -5.45
CA LYS A 234 -8.70 -6.63 -5.43
C LYS A 234 -8.18 -7.04 -4.04
N TRP A 235 -7.64 -6.10 -3.29
CA TRP A 235 -7.11 -6.31 -1.95
C TRP A 235 -8.15 -6.03 -0.85
N SER A 236 -9.34 -5.54 -1.17
CA SER A 236 -10.44 -5.37 -0.20
C SER A 236 -11.35 -6.58 -0.03
N GLY A 237 -11.30 -7.55 -0.94
CA GLY A 237 -12.17 -8.72 -0.91
C GLY A 237 -11.56 -10.00 -0.33
N ILE A 238 -10.29 -9.98 0.08
CA ILE A 238 -9.61 -11.19 0.56
C ILE A 238 -9.65 -11.18 2.10
N SER A 239 -10.72 -11.73 2.68
CA SER A 239 -10.55 -12.58 3.86
C SER A 239 -9.57 -13.70 3.49
N ASP A 240 -8.81 -14.21 4.45
CA ASP A 240 -7.76 -15.24 4.25
C ASP A 240 -8.22 -16.59 3.62
N ASP A 241 -9.34 -16.64 2.90
CA ASP A 241 -10.04 -17.85 2.48
C ASP A 241 -10.73 -17.79 1.09
N ASP A 242 -10.16 -17.11 0.09
CA ASP A 242 -10.54 -17.44 -1.30
C ASP A 242 -9.36 -17.41 -2.28
N GLY A 243 -9.14 -18.56 -2.90
CA GLY A 243 -8.08 -18.81 -3.86
C GLY A 243 -8.52 -18.44 -5.27
N SER A 244 -8.23 -17.21 -5.70
CA SER A 244 -8.32 -16.87 -7.12
C SER A 244 -7.02 -17.27 -7.83
N TYR A 245 -6.92 -18.54 -8.19
CA TYR A 245 -6.03 -19.00 -9.26
C TYR A 245 -6.71 -18.65 -10.59
N GLU A 246 -6.20 -17.64 -11.31
CA GLU A 246 -6.49 -17.54 -12.75
C GLU A 246 -5.65 -18.62 -13.45
N SER A 247 -6.23 -19.80 -13.63
CA SER A 247 -5.65 -20.83 -14.48
C SER A 247 -5.72 -20.39 -15.95
N VAL A 248 -4.56 -20.21 -16.57
CA VAL A 248 -4.43 -20.10 -18.02
C VAL A 248 -4.53 -21.50 -18.62
N ASP A 249 -5.59 -21.72 -19.42
CA ASP A 249 -5.84 -22.74 -20.46
C ASP A 249 -5.58 -24.24 -20.20
N GLU A 250 -6.64 -25.07 -20.28
CA GLU A 250 -6.88 -25.94 -21.44
C GLU A 250 -8.26 -26.63 -21.40
N LYS A 251 -8.90 -26.72 -22.58
CA LYS A 251 -10.16 -27.44 -22.82
C LYS A 251 -9.96 -28.94 -22.66
N VAL A 252 -10.66 -29.57 -21.71
CA VAL A 252 -11.07 -30.98 -21.85
C VAL A 252 -12.48 -31.17 -21.25
N GLU A 253 -13.44 -31.48 -22.12
CA GLU A 253 -14.74 -32.00 -21.71
C GLU A 253 -14.55 -33.33 -20.97
N THR A 254 -15.22 -33.51 -19.83
CA THR A 254 -15.93 -34.76 -19.54
C THR A 254 -16.98 -34.52 -18.46
N LYS A 255 -18.22 -34.85 -18.82
CA LYS A 255 -19.32 -35.03 -17.89
C LYS A 255 -19.04 -36.31 -17.09
N GLU A 256 -19.19 -36.24 -15.77
CA GLU A 256 -20.08 -37.11 -14.96
C GLU A 256 -19.70 -37.07 -13.47
N GLU A 257 -20.73 -37.18 -12.63
CA GLU A 257 -20.67 -37.55 -11.21
C GLU A 257 -20.14 -36.53 -10.19
N LYS A 258 -21.07 -35.77 -9.59
CA LYS A 258 -21.41 -35.92 -8.16
C LYS A 258 -22.65 -35.10 -7.80
N LYS A 259 -23.80 -35.77 -7.94
CA LYS A 259 -25.08 -35.36 -7.37
C LYS A 259 -25.32 -36.24 -6.14
N LYS A 260 -24.95 -35.76 -4.95
CA LYS A 260 -25.42 -36.20 -3.61
C LYS A 260 -24.43 -35.73 -2.55
N GLU A 261 -24.73 -34.57 -1.97
CA GLU A 261 -24.63 -34.26 -0.53
C GLU A 261 -25.08 -32.81 -0.35
N SER A 262 -26.36 -32.58 -0.66
CA SER A 262 -27.04 -31.32 -0.40
C SER A 262 -28.15 -31.62 0.61
N HIS A 263 -27.81 -31.60 1.90
CA HIS A 263 -28.74 -31.36 3.02
C HIS A 263 -27.96 -31.44 4.34
N GLU A 264 -27.30 -30.35 4.73
CA GLU A 264 -27.04 -29.88 6.12
C GLU A 264 -25.82 -28.95 6.10
N LYS A 265 -26.05 -27.66 5.83
CA LYS A 265 -25.24 -26.49 6.18
C LYS A 265 -25.84 -25.28 5.45
N LYS A 266 -26.83 -24.67 6.08
CA LYS A 266 -27.42 -23.40 5.64
C LYS A 266 -27.60 -22.51 6.88
N GLU A 267 -26.50 -22.28 7.61
CA GLU A 267 -26.46 -21.30 8.70
C GLU A 267 -25.17 -20.42 8.71
N ASP A 268 -24.23 -20.57 7.77
CA ASP A 268 -22.97 -19.80 7.75
C ASP A 268 -22.91 -18.62 6.75
N SER A 269 -24.01 -18.24 6.09
CA SER A 269 -23.98 -17.17 5.07
C SER A 269 -24.03 -15.73 5.63
N SER A 270 -23.59 -15.50 6.88
CA SER A 270 -23.59 -14.17 7.51
C SER A 270 -22.21 -13.66 7.92
N ASP A 271 -21.17 -14.47 7.73
CA ASP A 271 -19.78 -14.06 8.00
C ASP A 271 -19.19 -13.24 6.84
N ASP A 272 -19.67 -13.46 5.60
CA ASP A 272 -19.16 -12.82 4.37
C ASP A 272 -19.48 -11.31 4.30
N ASP A 273 -20.70 -10.90 4.67
CA ASP A 273 -21.17 -9.51 4.53
C ASP A 273 -20.43 -8.51 5.44
N ALA A 274 -19.89 -8.97 6.56
CA ALA A 274 -19.24 -8.10 7.54
C ALA A 274 -17.70 -8.07 7.43
N ALA A 275 -17.10 -9.05 6.75
CA ALA A 275 -15.72 -8.98 6.29
C ALA A 275 -15.60 -8.04 5.06
N ALA A 276 -16.63 -8.02 4.20
CA ALA A 276 -16.70 -7.14 3.02
C ALA A 276 -16.68 -5.63 3.34
N ALA A 277 -17.05 -5.22 4.57
CA ALA A 277 -17.09 -3.81 4.96
C ALA A 277 -15.69 -3.19 5.22
N VAL A 278 -14.67 -4.01 5.48
CA VAL A 278 -13.34 -3.53 5.86
C VAL A 278 -12.39 -3.70 4.68
N GLY A 279 -12.11 -2.59 3.99
CA GLY A 279 -11.32 -2.60 2.76
C GLY A 279 -9.83 -2.86 2.97
N ALA A 280 -9.06 -2.73 1.90
CA ALA A 280 -7.63 -3.02 1.87
C ALA A 280 -6.81 -2.24 2.91
N GLN A 281 -5.77 -2.89 3.44
CA GLN A 281 -4.79 -2.30 4.35
C GLN A 281 -3.39 -2.45 3.74
N VAL A 282 -2.81 -1.33 3.30
CA VAL A 282 -1.65 -1.30 2.40
C VAL A 282 -0.52 -0.47 2.99
N GLU A 283 0.70 -1.02 2.93
CA GLU A 283 1.96 -0.34 3.15
C GLU A 283 2.63 -0.11 1.79
N LEU A 284 2.59 1.13 1.33
CA LEU A 284 3.00 1.53 -0.01
C LEU A 284 4.33 2.28 0.07
N LEU A 285 5.34 1.81 -0.64
CA LEU A 285 6.69 2.36 -0.63
C LEU A 285 6.94 3.12 -1.93
N THR A 286 7.64 4.25 -1.85
CA THR A 286 8.04 5.00 -3.04
C THR A 286 9.37 5.73 -2.83
N TYR A 287 10.12 5.94 -3.90
CA TYR A 287 11.28 6.84 -3.90
C TYR A 287 10.92 8.28 -4.29
N ASN A 288 9.70 8.52 -4.79
CA ASN A 288 9.27 9.87 -5.14
C ASN A 288 8.87 10.64 -3.87
N PRO A 289 9.45 11.83 -3.57
CA PRO A 289 9.02 12.65 -2.44
C PRO A 289 7.55 13.06 -2.57
N PHE A 290 6.79 12.84 -1.51
CA PHE A 290 5.43 13.36 -1.42
C PHE A 290 5.44 14.85 -1.01
N GLY A 291 4.67 15.67 -1.72
CA GLY A 291 4.17 16.95 -1.22
C GLY A 291 2.71 16.82 -0.74
N GLU A 292 1.96 17.92 -0.72
CA GLU A 292 0.49 17.91 -0.51
C GLU A 292 -0.27 17.15 -1.62
N ALA A 293 0.43 16.72 -2.67
CA ALA A 293 -0.15 16.18 -3.90
C ALA A 293 -0.74 14.78 -3.76
N ALA A 294 -0.19 13.84 -2.97
CA ALA A 294 -0.62 12.44 -3.05
C ALA A 294 -2.10 12.22 -2.69
N GLY A 295 -2.59 12.92 -1.67
CA GLY A 295 -4.01 12.91 -1.31
C GLY A 295 -4.91 13.54 -2.38
N ASN A 296 -4.46 14.66 -2.97
CA ASN A 296 -5.17 15.34 -4.04
C ASN A 296 -5.20 14.51 -5.33
N VAL A 297 -4.10 13.82 -5.65
CA VAL A 297 -4.01 12.89 -6.78
C VAL A 297 -5.07 11.81 -6.66
N LEU A 298 -5.23 11.20 -5.49
CA LEU A 298 -6.33 10.24 -5.28
C LEU A 298 -7.70 10.92 -5.47
N LYS A 299 -7.96 12.07 -4.83
CA LYS A 299 -9.27 12.76 -4.94
C LYS A 299 -9.65 13.17 -6.36
N GLU A 300 -8.69 13.70 -7.10
CA GLU A 300 -8.91 14.34 -8.40
C GLU A 300 -8.86 13.33 -9.54
N LYS A 301 -7.87 12.42 -9.52
CA LYS A 301 -7.55 11.52 -10.65
C LYS A 301 -8.14 10.11 -10.51
N THR A 302 -8.74 9.76 -9.38
CA THR A 302 -9.32 8.43 -9.16
C THR A 302 -10.82 8.51 -8.79
N LYS A 303 -11.45 7.35 -8.65
CA LYS A 303 -12.81 7.19 -8.12
C LYS A 303 -12.94 7.53 -6.63
N TRP A 304 -11.83 7.54 -5.89
CA TRP A 304 -11.79 7.76 -4.45
C TRP A 304 -12.01 9.24 -4.12
N LYS A 305 -13.25 9.68 -3.92
CA LYS A 305 -13.57 11.09 -3.63
C LYS A 305 -13.44 11.47 -2.16
N ASP A 306 -13.64 10.53 -1.25
CA ASP A 306 -13.48 10.74 0.18
C ASP A 306 -12.12 10.22 0.66
N VAL A 307 -11.11 11.10 0.65
CA VAL A 307 -9.74 10.76 1.08
C VAL A 307 -9.35 11.67 2.25
N LEU A 308 -9.04 11.05 3.39
CA LEU A 308 -8.43 11.75 4.52
C LEU A 308 -6.92 11.56 4.48
N THR A 309 -6.17 12.65 4.30
CA THR A 309 -4.70 12.63 4.24
C THR A 309 -4.13 13.19 5.53
N LEU A 310 -3.13 12.50 6.08
CA LEU A 310 -2.43 12.90 7.29
C LEU A 310 -0.92 12.71 7.14
N ASN A 311 -0.14 13.71 7.54
CA ASN A 311 1.31 13.62 7.63
C ASN A 311 1.73 13.18 9.04
N LEU A 312 2.49 12.08 9.16
CA LEU A 312 2.88 11.56 10.47
C LEU A 312 3.81 12.52 11.24
N HIS A 313 4.67 13.26 10.52
CA HIS A 313 5.65 14.15 11.15
C HIS A 313 5.01 15.41 11.76
N GLU A 314 3.80 15.78 11.34
CA GLU A 314 3.01 16.87 11.90
C GLU A 314 2.33 16.47 13.23
N MET A 315 2.28 15.18 13.52
CA MET A 315 1.64 14.66 14.73
C MET A 315 2.60 14.65 15.92
N SER A 316 2.17 15.32 16.98
CA SER A 316 2.97 15.49 18.19
C SER A 316 2.66 14.44 19.28
N SER A 317 1.48 13.81 19.25
CA SER A 317 1.04 12.78 20.20
C SER A 317 0.32 11.62 19.53
N ALA A 318 0.51 10.40 20.05
CA ALA A 318 -0.26 9.22 19.66
C ALA A 318 -1.76 9.36 19.96
N ARG A 319 -2.13 10.17 20.96
CA ARG A 319 -3.53 10.43 21.29
C ARG A 319 -4.24 11.19 20.17
N ASP A 320 -3.56 12.16 19.57
CA ASP A 320 -4.12 12.97 18.50
C ASP A 320 -4.29 12.13 17.23
N LEU A 321 -3.26 11.35 16.87
CA LEU A 321 -3.37 10.37 15.78
C LEU A 321 -4.56 9.42 16.01
N LYS A 322 -4.68 8.88 17.22
CA LYS A 322 -5.80 8.00 17.58
C LYS A 322 -7.14 8.72 17.40
N SER A 323 -7.28 9.96 17.84
CA SER A 323 -8.53 10.73 17.71
C SER A 323 -8.89 10.99 16.25
N VAL A 324 -7.90 11.26 15.39
CA VAL A 324 -8.12 11.45 13.95
C VAL A 324 -8.57 10.15 13.29
N VAL A 325 -7.91 9.03 13.60
CA VAL A 325 -8.27 7.72 13.06
C VAL A 325 -9.65 7.27 13.55
N GLU A 326 -9.98 7.48 14.84
CA GLU A 326 -11.32 7.22 15.38
C GLU A 326 -12.38 8.09 14.67
N GLY A 327 -12.10 9.37 14.46
CA GLY A 327 -12.99 10.28 13.74
C GLY A 327 -13.23 9.87 12.29
N PHE A 328 -12.18 9.42 11.60
CA PHE A 328 -12.29 8.85 10.25
C PHE A 328 -13.23 7.66 10.21
N PHE A 329 -13.01 6.63 11.05
CA PHE A 329 -13.86 5.44 11.07
C PHE A 329 -15.30 5.70 11.53
N GLN A 330 -15.55 6.80 12.27
CA GLN A 330 -16.91 7.20 12.64
C GLN A 330 -17.65 7.95 11.53
N GLY A 331 -16.92 8.69 10.69
CA GLY A 331 -17.48 9.53 9.62
C GLY A 331 -17.36 8.95 8.21
N CYS A 332 -16.64 7.84 8.03
CA CYS A 332 -16.38 7.25 6.71
C CYS A 332 -17.63 6.64 6.08
N SER A 333 -17.65 6.67 4.74
CA SER A 333 -18.60 5.96 3.88
C SER A 333 -17.89 4.84 3.11
N GLU A 334 -18.65 4.04 2.37
CA GLU A 334 -18.07 3.09 1.41
C GLU A 334 -17.17 3.82 0.40
N GLY A 335 -15.97 3.30 0.18
CA GLY A 335 -14.94 3.93 -0.66
C GLY A 335 -14.19 5.10 -0.03
N SER A 336 -14.32 5.33 1.28
CA SER A 336 -13.41 6.24 1.99
C SER A 336 -12.00 5.64 2.08
N VAL A 337 -11.00 6.48 1.87
CA VAL A 337 -9.58 6.11 1.95
C VAL A 337 -8.87 6.95 3.01
N PHE A 338 -8.22 6.29 3.97
CA PHE A 338 -7.30 6.94 4.89
C PHE A 338 -5.86 6.82 4.37
N LEU A 339 -5.21 7.95 4.10
CA LEU A 339 -3.84 8.03 3.61
C LEU A 339 -2.93 8.64 4.68
N LEU A 340 -2.06 7.82 5.29
CA LEU A 340 -1.00 8.29 6.19
C LEU A 340 0.32 8.40 5.43
N GLN A 341 0.91 9.59 5.38
CA GLN A 341 2.20 9.85 4.75
C GLN A 341 3.33 9.85 5.78
N CYS A 342 4.37 9.06 5.52
CA CYS A 342 5.46 8.77 6.45
C CYS A 342 6.82 8.95 5.78
N ASP A 343 7.67 9.82 6.33
CA ASP A 343 9.06 9.94 5.92
C ASP A 343 9.97 9.48 7.07
N PRO A 344 10.72 8.37 6.92
CA PRO A 344 11.66 7.88 7.93
C PRO A 344 12.75 8.88 8.33
N GLN A 345 13.04 9.88 7.50
CA GLN A 345 14.00 10.95 7.83
C GLN A 345 13.37 12.00 8.76
N ALA A 346 12.05 12.21 8.67
CA ALA A 346 11.32 13.16 9.51
C ALA A 346 10.68 12.50 10.75
N SER A 347 10.36 11.21 10.68
CA SER A 347 9.72 10.43 11.74
C SER A 347 10.48 9.12 11.97
N SER A 348 10.77 8.79 13.22
CA SER A 348 11.46 7.52 13.53
C SER A 348 10.66 6.30 13.07
N LEU A 349 11.36 5.23 12.68
CA LEU A 349 10.73 3.95 12.30
C LEU A 349 9.79 3.42 13.39
N ARG A 350 10.17 3.57 14.66
CA ARG A 350 9.33 3.22 15.82
C ARG A 350 8.01 4.00 15.85
N ARG A 351 8.02 5.28 15.42
CA ARG A 351 6.79 6.08 15.31
C ARG A 351 5.90 5.58 14.17
N ILE A 352 6.48 5.21 13.04
CA ILE A 352 5.75 4.63 11.90
C ILE A 352 5.07 3.31 12.31
N GLU A 353 5.81 2.40 12.96
CA GLU A 353 5.26 1.14 13.47
C GLU A 353 4.19 1.35 14.56
N HIS A 354 4.39 2.33 15.46
CA HIS A 354 3.37 2.67 16.44
C HIS A 354 2.10 3.24 15.79
N ALA A 355 2.23 4.04 14.73
CA ALA A 355 1.10 4.55 13.97
C ALA A 355 0.34 3.41 13.27
N LYS A 356 1.04 2.48 12.62
CA LYS A 356 0.45 1.26 12.04
C LYS A 356 -0.34 0.47 13.09
N TYR A 357 0.21 0.27 14.28
CA TYR A 357 -0.46 -0.40 15.39
C TYR A 357 -1.74 0.33 15.85
N ILE A 358 -1.71 1.67 15.95
CA ILE A 358 -2.90 2.47 16.32
C ILE A 358 -3.98 2.28 15.27
N ILE A 359 -3.63 2.41 14.00
CA ILE A 359 -4.58 2.27 12.88
C ILE A 359 -5.20 0.87 12.87
N GLU A 360 -4.38 -0.17 13.00
CA GLU A 360 -4.85 -1.56 13.06
C GLU A 360 -5.84 -1.77 14.21
N ARG A 361 -5.51 -1.27 15.41
CA ARG A 361 -6.38 -1.43 16.57
C ARG A 361 -7.72 -0.74 16.41
N GLU A 362 -7.74 0.48 15.87
CA GLU A 362 -9.00 1.22 15.66
C GLU A 362 -9.80 0.64 14.48
N ARG A 363 -9.14 0.17 13.41
CA ARG A 363 -9.78 -0.58 12.31
C ARG A 363 -10.45 -1.86 12.82
N MET A 364 -9.79 -2.61 13.69
CA MET A 364 -10.36 -3.83 14.30
C MET A 364 -11.56 -3.53 15.19
N ARG A 365 -11.54 -2.42 15.94
CA ARG A 365 -12.70 -1.97 16.73
C ARG A 365 -13.88 -1.60 15.85
N PHE A 366 -13.61 -0.86 14.78
CA PHE A 366 -14.62 -0.51 13.80
C PHE A 366 -15.24 -1.76 13.15
N ALA A 367 -14.41 -2.70 12.70
CA ALA A 367 -14.85 -3.98 12.13
C ALA A 367 -15.75 -4.77 13.10
N ALA A 368 -15.36 -4.86 14.38
CA ALA A 368 -16.16 -5.52 15.41
C ALA A 368 -17.51 -4.82 15.66
N SER A 369 -17.53 -3.48 15.62
CA SER A 369 -18.76 -2.70 15.75
C SER A 369 -19.70 -2.93 14.56
N GLN A 370 -19.18 -2.95 13.33
CA GLN A 370 -19.97 -3.23 12.13
C GLN A 370 -20.56 -4.64 12.18
N LYS A 371 -19.75 -5.67 12.50
CA LYS A 371 -20.20 -7.05 12.71
C LYS A 371 -21.36 -7.12 13.71
N PHE A 372 -21.24 -6.44 14.85
CA PHE A 372 -22.28 -6.43 15.86
C PHE A 372 -23.58 -5.78 15.37
N GLN A 373 -23.50 -4.68 14.63
CA GLN A 373 -24.67 -4.01 14.05
C GLN A 373 -25.36 -4.88 12.99
N THR A 374 -24.60 -5.55 12.13
CA THR A 374 -25.14 -6.49 11.13
C THR A 374 -25.93 -7.60 11.83
N ILE A 375 -25.36 -8.27 12.83
CA ILE A 375 -26.02 -9.32 13.60
C ILE A 375 -27.35 -8.83 14.23
N LEU A 376 -27.38 -7.60 14.74
CA LEU A 376 -28.60 -7.02 15.31
C LEU A 376 -29.69 -6.80 14.25
N LYS A 377 -29.33 -6.30 13.06
CA LYS A 377 -30.25 -6.10 11.93
C LYS A 377 -30.83 -7.44 11.46
N THR A 378 -30.00 -8.45 11.22
CA THR A 378 -30.47 -9.79 10.79
C THR A 378 -31.42 -10.41 11.81
N ARG A 379 -31.14 -10.24 13.11
CA ARG A 379 -32.01 -10.73 14.19
C ARG A 379 -33.34 -9.96 14.28
N ALA A 380 -33.35 -8.65 14.00
CA ALA A 380 -34.56 -7.85 13.95
C ALA A 380 -35.46 -8.27 12.78
N GLU A 381 -34.89 -8.41 11.58
CA GLU A 381 -35.61 -8.87 10.38
C GLU A 381 -36.18 -10.29 10.53
N ALA A 382 -35.41 -11.20 11.14
CA ALA A 382 -35.88 -12.55 11.44
C ALA A 382 -37.04 -12.56 12.46
N ARG A 383 -37.05 -11.62 13.42
CA ARG A 383 -38.17 -11.44 14.35
C ARG A 383 -39.42 -10.89 13.65
N GLU A 384 -39.26 -9.93 12.76
CA GLU A 384 -40.39 -9.38 11.98
C GLU A 384 -41.01 -10.43 11.04
N LYS A 385 -40.20 -11.24 10.35
CA LYS A 385 -40.68 -12.36 9.53
C LYS A 385 -41.47 -13.39 10.36
N LYS A 386 -40.98 -13.76 11.54
CA LYS A 386 -41.71 -14.68 12.45
C LYS A 386 -43.03 -14.10 12.98
N VAL A 387 -43.11 -12.78 13.18
CA VAL A 387 -44.35 -12.10 13.58
C VAL A 387 -45.34 -12.02 12.42
N ALA A 388 -44.86 -11.81 11.19
CA ALA A 388 -45.68 -11.81 9.98
C ALA A 388 -46.27 -13.20 9.68
N GLU A 389 -45.48 -14.28 9.82
CA GLU A 389 -45.95 -15.66 9.64
C GLU A 389 -47.00 -16.06 10.69
N LYS A 390 -46.83 -15.65 11.95
CA LYS A 390 -47.85 -15.86 13.00
C LYS A 390 -49.14 -15.07 12.77
N LYS A 391 -49.09 -13.93 12.08
CA LYS A 391 -50.30 -13.19 11.67
C LYS A 391 -50.97 -13.81 10.42
N GLY A 392 -50.19 -14.44 9.53
CA GLY A 392 -50.71 -15.14 8.36
C GLY A 392 -51.43 -16.46 8.67
N SER A 393 -51.07 -17.15 9.76
CA SER A 393 -51.75 -18.40 10.17
C SER A 393 -53.01 -18.17 11.04
N GLY A 394 -53.45 -16.93 11.21
CA GLY A 394 -54.53 -16.53 12.12
C GLY A 394 -55.82 -16.03 11.47
N MET A 395 -56.02 -16.24 10.16
CA MET A 395 -57.25 -15.80 9.48
C MET A 395 -58.05 -17.00 8.95
N GLY A 396 -58.70 -17.69 9.88
CA GLY A 396 -59.74 -18.67 9.58
C GLY A 396 -61.00 -17.97 9.06
N ARG A 397 -61.41 -18.37 7.85
CA ARG A 397 -62.78 -18.39 7.30
C ARG A 397 -63.87 -17.61 8.07
N MET A 398 -64.39 -16.55 7.45
CA MET A 398 -65.83 -16.28 7.50
C MET A 398 -66.33 -15.54 6.25
N GLY A 399 -67.28 -16.20 5.57
CA GLY A 399 -68.42 -15.66 4.79
C GLY A 399 -68.24 -14.44 3.89
N GLY A 400 -68.23 -14.67 2.59
CA GLY A 400 -68.55 -13.64 1.60
C GLY A 400 -70.06 -13.45 1.43
N MET A 401 -70.50 -12.21 1.26
CA MET A 401 -71.59 -11.82 0.36
C MET A 401 -71.69 -10.29 0.24
N GLY A 402 -71.70 -9.81 -1.00
CA GLY A 402 -72.50 -8.65 -1.43
C GLY A 402 -71.80 -7.30 -1.59
N GLY A 403 -71.90 -6.73 -2.80
CA GLY A 403 -72.11 -5.28 -2.97
C GLY A 403 -71.16 -4.53 -3.91
N MET A 404 -71.68 -4.18 -5.08
CA MET A 404 -71.13 -3.18 -6.03
C MET A 404 -70.90 -1.80 -5.41
N GLY A 405 -69.92 -1.04 -5.91
CA GLY A 405 -69.82 0.40 -5.66
C GLY A 405 -68.61 1.08 -6.30
N MET A 406 -68.88 1.91 -7.33
CA MET A 406 -67.93 2.81 -7.99
C MET A 406 -67.43 3.98 -7.10
N ARG A 407 -66.40 4.67 -7.63
CA ARG A 407 -65.95 6.09 -7.43
C ARG A 407 -64.87 6.39 -6.38
N GLY A 408 -63.68 6.72 -6.91
CA GLY A 408 -63.15 8.10 -6.95
C GLY A 408 -62.79 8.80 -5.63
N GLY A 409 -61.50 9.12 -5.46
CA GLY A 409 -61.05 10.11 -4.47
C GLY A 409 -59.53 10.19 -4.38
N LYS A 410 -58.94 11.22 -5.00
CA LYS A 410 -57.57 11.69 -4.73
C LYS A 410 -57.45 12.06 -3.24
N ASN A 411 -56.31 11.74 -2.63
CA ASN A 411 -55.64 12.71 -1.77
C ASN A 411 -54.15 12.38 -1.65
N ASP A 412 -53.37 13.39 -2.02
CA ASP A 412 -51.92 13.53 -1.82
C ASP A 412 -51.54 13.32 -0.35
N LYS A 413 -50.54 12.46 -0.13
CA LYS A 413 -49.46 12.75 0.81
C LYS A 413 -48.14 12.34 0.18
N SER A 414 -47.43 13.38 -0.23
CA SER A 414 -46.03 13.38 -0.62
C SER A 414 -45.16 12.84 0.53
N GLU A 415 -44.74 11.58 0.44
CA GLU A 415 -43.48 11.15 1.02
C GLU A 415 -42.46 11.12 -0.12
N LYS A 416 -41.44 11.96 0.01
CA LYS A 416 -40.26 11.95 -0.86
C LYS A 416 -39.63 10.57 -0.71
N GLU A 417 -39.89 9.68 -1.68
CA GLU A 417 -39.00 8.56 -1.96
C GLU A 417 -37.66 9.17 -2.38
N GLU A 418 -36.77 9.32 -1.40
CA GLU A 418 -35.35 9.35 -1.64
C GLU A 418 -35.01 7.98 -2.24
N LYS A 419 -35.08 7.89 -3.57
CA LYS A 419 -34.63 6.72 -4.31
C LYS A 419 -33.15 6.56 -4.03
N SER A 420 -32.83 5.78 -3.01
CA SER A 420 -31.54 5.14 -2.83
C SER A 420 -31.23 4.45 -4.16
N LYS A 421 -30.36 5.07 -4.96
CA LYS A 421 -29.70 4.39 -6.06
C LYS A 421 -29.11 3.14 -5.43
N LYS A 422 -29.61 1.95 -5.81
CA LYS A 422 -28.93 0.70 -5.49
C LYS A 422 -27.53 0.81 -6.09
N LEU A 423 -26.55 0.99 -5.22
CA LEU A 423 -25.14 1.05 -5.53
C LEU A 423 -24.61 -0.36 -5.83
N PRO A 424 -23.56 -0.49 -6.65
CA PRO A 424 -22.87 -1.77 -6.83
C PRO A 424 -22.23 -2.23 -5.52
N GLU A 425 -22.38 -3.51 -5.20
CA GLU A 425 -21.80 -4.18 -4.03
C GLU A 425 -20.25 -4.18 -4.12
N GLY A 426 -19.53 -3.86 -3.03
CA GLY A 426 -18.11 -4.22 -2.88
C GLY A 426 -17.06 -3.13 -2.57
N VAL A 427 -17.42 -1.88 -2.24
CA VAL A 427 -16.41 -0.83 -1.97
C VAL A 427 -16.14 -0.67 -0.47
N GLY A 428 -15.08 -1.33 0.02
CA GLY A 428 -14.68 -1.27 1.44
C GLY A 428 -14.10 0.08 1.87
N ILE A 429 -13.82 0.22 3.16
CA ILE A 429 -13.06 1.37 3.72
C ILE A 429 -11.57 1.03 3.73
N HIS A 430 -10.76 1.80 3.00
CA HIS A 430 -9.36 1.46 2.74
C HIS A 430 -8.38 2.30 3.58
N VAL A 431 -7.23 1.70 3.88
CA VAL A 431 -6.12 2.33 4.62
C VAL A 431 -4.83 2.16 3.83
N ILE A 432 -4.15 3.27 3.56
CA ILE A 432 -2.85 3.30 2.89
C ILE A 432 -1.85 4.04 3.79
N VAL A 433 -0.75 3.38 4.12
CA VAL A 433 0.42 4.01 4.72
C VAL A 433 1.45 4.17 3.61
N LEU A 434 1.62 5.39 3.14
CA LEU A 434 2.57 5.76 2.08
C LEU A 434 3.89 6.18 2.71
N ILE A 435 4.96 5.44 2.44
CA ILE A 435 6.30 5.67 2.98
C ILE A 435 7.23 6.15 1.87
N HIS A 436 7.80 7.35 2.05
CA HIS A 436 8.83 7.88 1.16
C HIS A 436 10.18 7.41 1.66
N LEU A 437 10.95 6.83 0.76
CA LEU A 437 12.27 6.34 1.04
C LEU A 437 13.29 7.16 0.25
N GLN A 438 14.42 7.44 0.87
CA GLN A 438 15.57 7.96 0.13
C GLN A 438 16.32 6.79 -0.50
N ARG A 439 16.75 6.97 -1.76
CA ARG A 439 17.55 5.95 -2.44
C ARG A 439 18.87 5.73 -1.70
N GLY A 440 19.13 4.48 -1.34
CA GLY A 440 20.32 4.12 -0.56
C GLY A 440 20.17 4.29 0.94
N ASP A 441 18.99 4.66 1.44
CA ASP A 441 18.70 4.58 2.88
C ASP A 441 18.81 3.11 3.35
N LEU A 442 19.69 2.88 4.32
CA LEU A 442 19.93 1.57 4.90
C LEU A 442 19.19 1.36 6.23
N GLN A 443 18.48 2.39 6.70
CA GLN A 443 17.79 2.37 8.00
C GLN A 443 16.43 1.70 7.90
N PHE A 444 15.68 1.94 6.81
CA PHE A 444 14.39 1.29 6.59
C PHE A 444 14.58 -0.20 6.29
N LEU A 445 13.96 -1.04 7.11
CA LEU A 445 13.94 -2.49 6.96
C LEU A 445 12.48 -2.92 6.81
N LEU A 446 12.21 -3.72 5.78
CA LEU A 446 10.85 -4.21 5.52
C LEU A 446 10.69 -5.62 6.07
N ASP A 447 9.68 -5.80 6.92
CA ASP A 447 9.18 -7.10 7.34
C ASP A 447 7.75 -7.27 6.83
N TYR A 448 7.45 -8.46 6.31
CA TYR A 448 6.10 -8.78 5.89
C TYR A 448 5.22 -9.10 7.10
N SER A 449 3.98 -8.65 7.01
CA SER A 449 2.91 -8.91 7.97
C SER A 449 1.78 -9.66 7.27
N ASN A 450 1.01 -10.41 8.05
CA ASN A 450 -0.27 -10.97 7.61
C ASN A 450 -1.38 -9.92 7.51
N VAL A 451 -1.22 -8.76 8.17
CA VAL A 451 -2.24 -7.70 8.21
C VAL A 451 -2.02 -6.65 7.11
N TRP A 452 -0.78 -6.22 6.93
CA TRP A 452 -0.42 -5.19 5.94
C TRP A 452 0.04 -5.85 4.66
N ARG A 453 -0.48 -5.40 3.51
CA ARG A 453 0.05 -5.77 2.20
C ARG A 453 1.08 -4.74 1.73
N GLN A 454 2.27 -5.22 1.40
CA GLN A 454 3.40 -4.39 0.99
C GLN A 454 3.43 -4.26 -0.52
N ALA A 455 3.63 -3.04 -1.02
CA ALA A 455 3.88 -2.77 -2.43
C ALA A 455 4.84 -1.60 -2.59
N PHE A 456 5.59 -1.59 -3.69
CA PHE A 456 6.41 -0.48 -4.14
C PHE A 456 5.80 0.13 -5.40
N ILE A 457 5.71 1.46 -5.47
CA ILE A 457 5.33 2.19 -6.68
C ILE A 457 6.44 3.16 -7.08
N ASP A 458 6.63 3.30 -8.38
CA ASP A 458 7.69 4.13 -8.93
C ASP A 458 7.35 5.61 -8.84
N ASP A 459 6.13 5.99 -9.22
CA ASP A 459 5.68 7.39 -9.24
C ASP A 459 4.37 7.63 -8.46
N LEU A 460 4.07 8.88 -8.15
CA LEU A 460 2.82 9.31 -7.51
C LEU A 460 1.83 9.86 -8.52
N ASP A 461 2.34 10.54 -9.56
CA ASP A 461 1.51 11.18 -10.58
C ASP A 461 1.28 10.25 -11.77
N ALA A 462 0.04 10.28 -12.29
CA ALA A 462 -0.26 9.64 -13.56
C ALA A 462 0.55 10.31 -14.69
N SER A 463 1.20 9.48 -15.52
CA SER A 463 2.04 9.91 -16.66
C SER A 463 1.30 10.79 -17.69
N GLY A 464 -0.02 10.61 -17.81
CA GLY A 464 -0.86 11.24 -18.83
C GLY A 464 -0.80 12.77 -18.90
N ASP A 465 -0.59 13.46 -17.77
CA ASP A 465 -0.58 14.94 -17.74
C ASP A 465 0.65 15.56 -18.41
N THR A 466 1.71 14.78 -18.59
CA THR A 466 2.97 15.27 -19.17
C THR A 466 3.06 15.09 -20.69
N GLY A 467 2.09 14.39 -21.28
CA GLY A 467 2.09 13.96 -22.67
C GLY A 467 3.13 12.87 -23.00
N LEU A 468 3.76 12.29 -21.98
CA LEU A 468 4.74 11.21 -22.09
C LEU A 468 4.08 9.85 -21.79
N PRO A 469 4.53 8.75 -22.42
CA PRO A 469 4.01 7.41 -22.15
C PRO A 469 4.31 6.95 -20.71
N ASP A 470 3.49 6.04 -20.20
CA ASP A 470 3.77 5.35 -18.94
C ASP A 470 4.93 4.34 -19.07
N LEU A 471 5.40 3.84 -17.92
CA LEU A 471 6.52 2.89 -17.88
C LEU A 471 6.23 1.62 -18.70
N GLN A 472 5.00 1.10 -18.64
CA GLN A 472 4.63 -0.12 -19.34
C GLN A 472 4.69 0.05 -20.86
N ALA A 473 4.12 1.14 -21.38
CA ALA A 473 4.17 1.49 -22.79
C ALA A 473 5.60 1.76 -23.27
N MET A 474 6.44 2.42 -22.45
CA MET A 474 7.85 2.64 -22.77
C MET A 474 8.64 1.33 -22.91
N LEU A 475 8.29 0.31 -22.13
CA LEU A 475 8.99 -0.98 -22.12
C LEU A 475 8.44 -1.98 -23.15
N GLN A 476 7.16 -1.88 -23.51
CA GLN A 476 6.54 -2.70 -24.55
C GLN A 476 6.86 -2.21 -25.97
N THR A 477 7.06 -0.91 -26.14
CA THR A 477 7.47 -0.33 -27.42
C THR A 477 8.91 -0.76 -27.72
N SER A 478 9.23 -1.04 -28.98
CA SER A 478 10.63 -1.28 -29.35
C SER A 478 11.46 -0.08 -28.85
N LEU A 479 12.58 -0.31 -28.17
CA LEU A 479 13.40 0.71 -27.47
C LEU A 479 13.94 1.85 -28.37
N THR A 480 13.47 1.94 -29.62
CA THR A 480 13.77 3.03 -30.54
C THR A 480 12.98 4.27 -30.17
N MET A 481 13.64 5.44 -30.17
CA MET A 481 12.99 6.70 -29.85
C MET A 481 11.91 7.07 -30.89
N THR A 482 11.98 6.51 -32.09
CA THR A 482 10.98 6.67 -33.16
C THR A 482 9.61 6.13 -32.79
N ASP A 483 9.55 4.92 -32.25
CA ASP A 483 8.28 4.29 -31.91
C ASP A 483 7.68 4.94 -30.67
N ILE A 484 8.54 5.35 -29.71
CA ILE A 484 8.14 6.12 -28.53
C ILE A 484 7.56 7.46 -28.92
N VAL A 485 8.17 8.19 -29.86
CA VAL A 485 7.59 9.46 -30.35
C VAL A 485 6.24 9.20 -31.04
N GLY A 486 6.04 8.02 -31.62
CA GLY A 486 4.76 7.51 -32.12
C GLY A 486 3.62 7.57 -31.10
N THR A 487 3.91 7.37 -29.82
CA THR A 487 2.93 7.30 -28.73
C THR A 487 2.83 8.57 -27.89
N LEU A 488 3.67 9.58 -28.18
CA LEU A 488 3.67 10.86 -27.47
C LEU A 488 2.47 11.73 -27.85
N ASP A 489 1.89 12.39 -26.84
CA ASP A 489 1.10 13.59 -27.05
C ASP A 489 2.06 14.76 -27.29
N LEU A 490 2.46 14.91 -28.55
CA LEU A 490 3.53 15.81 -28.95
C LEU A 490 3.24 17.29 -28.59
N PRO A 491 2.03 17.84 -28.77
CA PRO A 491 1.72 19.21 -28.34
C PRO A 491 2.05 19.46 -26.86
N ASN A 492 1.55 18.60 -25.96
CA ASN A 492 1.81 18.73 -24.52
C ASN A 492 3.28 18.48 -24.18
N ALA A 493 3.92 17.49 -24.81
CA ALA A 493 5.34 17.21 -24.61
C ALA A 493 6.23 18.39 -25.07
N LEU A 494 5.93 19.02 -26.21
CA LEU A 494 6.64 20.19 -26.71
C LEU A 494 6.42 21.41 -25.80
N MET A 495 5.20 21.60 -25.29
CA MET A 495 4.89 22.67 -24.34
C MET A 495 5.64 22.52 -23.00
N ASN A 496 5.97 21.29 -22.62
CA ASN A 496 6.80 21.04 -21.44
C ASN A 496 8.31 21.25 -21.71
N VAL A 497 8.73 21.22 -22.98
CA VAL A 497 10.14 21.15 -23.37
C VAL A 497 10.66 22.41 -24.08
N PHE A 498 9.78 23.27 -24.61
CA PHE A 498 10.17 24.44 -25.42
C PHE A 498 11.15 25.39 -24.72
N ARG A 499 11.01 25.58 -23.40
CA ARG A 499 11.94 26.44 -22.63
C ARG A 499 13.35 25.86 -22.62
N SER A 500 13.47 24.54 -22.48
CA SER A 500 14.75 23.84 -22.55
C SER A 500 15.34 23.93 -23.96
N ALA A 501 14.51 23.77 -25.00
CA ALA A 501 14.94 23.93 -26.39
C ALA A 501 15.46 25.35 -26.68
N LEU A 502 14.73 26.40 -26.27
CA LEU A 502 15.16 27.80 -26.38
C LEU A 502 16.46 28.10 -25.63
N GLY A 503 16.65 27.46 -24.47
CA GLY A 503 17.89 27.57 -23.68
C GLY A 503 19.11 27.00 -24.39
N ARG A 504 18.92 26.01 -25.27
CA ARG A 504 20.00 25.39 -26.07
C ARG A 504 20.41 26.20 -27.30
N MET A 505 19.61 27.19 -27.68
CA MET A 505 19.89 28.03 -28.85
C MET A 505 20.99 29.05 -28.56
N VAL A 506 21.99 29.09 -29.45
CA VAL A 506 23.11 30.04 -29.38
C VAL A 506 22.93 31.11 -30.44
N TYR A 507 22.91 32.37 -30.01
CA TYR A 507 22.74 33.53 -30.88
C TYR A 507 24.05 34.29 -31.03
N ARG A 508 24.31 34.83 -32.23
CA ARG A 508 25.49 35.68 -32.49
C ARG A 508 25.42 37.04 -31.82
N ARG A 509 24.22 37.52 -31.50
CA ARG A 509 23.96 38.79 -30.80
C ARG A 509 23.54 38.52 -29.36
N THR A 510 23.81 39.48 -28.47
CA THR A 510 23.26 39.47 -27.12
C THR A 510 21.75 39.70 -27.18
N ARG A 511 20.99 38.80 -26.57
CA ARG A 511 19.52 38.94 -26.43
C ARG A 511 19.23 39.77 -25.18
N THR A 512 18.26 40.69 -25.27
CA THR A 512 17.72 41.36 -24.08
C THR A 512 16.69 40.46 -23.39
N VAL A 513 16.37 40.75 -22.12
CA VAL A 513 15.33 40.01 -21.38
C VAL A 513 13.97 40.12 -22.10
N ASN A 514 13.68 41.29 -22.69
CA ASN A 514 12.44 41.53 -23.44
C ASN A 514 12.35 40.69 -24.72
N ASP A 515 13.47 40.48 -25.42
CA ASP A 515 13.52 39.62 -26.61
C ASP A 515 13.18 38.17 -26.26
N VAL A 516 13.76 37.66 -25.17
CA VAL A 516 13.52 36.29 -24.71
C VAL A 516 12.08 36.11 -24.23
N GLN A 517 11.54 37.07 -23.49
CA GLN A 517 10.13 37.05 -23.05
C GLN A 517 9.16 37.10 -24.25
N GLY A 518 9.45 37.92 -25.26
CA GLY A 518 8.67 37.98 -26.49
C GLY A 518 8.69 36.65 -27.26
N GLN A 519 9.87 36.04 -27.40
CA GLN A 519 10.00 34.72 -28.03
C GLN A 519 9.22 33.63 -27.28
N ILE A 520 9.34 33.59 -25.95
CA ILE A 520 8.58 32.66 -25.11
C ILE A 520 7.08 32.86 -25.29
N LYS A 521 6.60 34.10 -25.30
CA LYS A 521 5.18 34.41 -25.46
C LYS A 521 4.65 33.99 -26.85
N ASN A 522 5.40 34.29 -27.91
CA ASN A 522 5.01 33.91 -29.27
C ASN A 522 4.99 32.39 -29.44
N LEU A 523 6.04 31.68 -28.96
CA LEU A 523 6.10 30.22 -29.02
C LEU A 523 4.99 29.54 -28.21
N MET A 524 4.68 30.03 -27.01
CA MET A 524 3.54 29.51 -26.25
C MET A 524 2.24 29.67 -27.03
N LYS A 525 2.01 30.85 -27.63
CA LYS A 525 0.82 31.08 -28.44
C LYS A 525 0.72 30.13 -29.65
N PHE A 526 1.82 29.91 -30.36
CA PHE A 526 1.84 29.01 -31.51
C PHE A 526 1.63 27.55 -31.11
N LEU A 527 2.19 27.12 -29.97
CA LEU A 527 2.00 25.76 -29.47
C LEU A 527 0.60 25.52 -28.89
N GLU A 528 -0.12 26.57 -28.48
CA GLU A 528 -1.49 26.46 -27.92
C GLU A 528 -2.60 26.64 -28.97
N GLU A 529 -2.42 27.54 -29.95
CA GLU A 529 -3.51 28.00 -30.83
C GLU A 529 -3.37 27.57 -32.30
N ASP A 530 -2.16 27.22 -32.78
CA ASP A 530 -1.88 27.00 -34.21
C ASP A 530 -1.70 25.52 -34.56
N ASN A 531 -2.78 24.91 -35.06
CA ASN A 531 -2.79 23.50 -35.47
C ASN A 531 -1.95 23.23 -36.74
N GLU A 532 -1.81 24.21 -37.64
CA GLU A 532 -0.98 24.02 -38.84
C GLU A 532 0.51 24.03 -38.48
N PHE A 533 0.90 24.91 -37.56
CA PHE A 533 2.25 24.94 -37.01
C PHE A 533 2.59 23.65 -36.24
N LEU A 534 1.67 23.15 -35.41
CA LEU A 534 1.84 21.87 -34.70
C LEU A 534 1.97 20.67 -35.65
N ALA A 535 1.17 20.61 -36.71
CA ALA A 535 1.25 19.53 -37.71
C ALA A 535 2.59 19.55 -38.45
N ALA A 536 3.06 20.73 -38.87
CA ALA A 536 4.36 20.87 -39.53
C ALA A 536 5.53 20.52 -38.59
N LEU A 537 5.40 20.86 -37.30
CA LEU A 537 6.35 20.47 -36.27
C LEU A 537 6.40 18.96 -36.07
N ASP A 538 5.25 18.29 -36.02
CA ASP A 538 5.16 16.85 -35.77
C ASP A 538 5.93 16.04 -36.82
N ASP A 539 5.66 16.26 -38.11
CA ASP A 539 6.37 15.60 -39.21
C ASP A 539 7.88 15.84 -39.17
N THR A 540 8.27 17.08 -38.87
CA THR A 540 9.69 17.48 -38.89
C THR A 540 10.44 16.94 -37.69
N VAL A 541 9.88 17.03 -36.48
CA VAL A 541 10.49 16.53 -35.23
C VAL A 541 10.62 15.01 -35.30
N ARG A 542 9.58 14.30 -35.76
CA ARG A 542 9.65 12.85 -36.01
C ARG A 542 10.76 12.53 -37.00
N GLY A 543 10.83 13.23 -38.13
CA GLY A 543 11.87 13.04 -39.14
C GLY A 543 13.30 13.27 -38.61
N VAL A 544 13.50 14.28 -37.77
CA VAL A 544 14.80 14.57 -37.14
C VAL A 544 15.19 13.46 -36.15
N ILE A 545 14.26 13.00 -35.32
CA ILE A 545 14.51 11.93 -34.35
C ILE A 545 14.83 10.61 -35.08
N THR A 546 14.08 10.25 -36.12
CA THR A 546 14.36 9.06 -36.95
C THR A 546 15.76 9.10 -37.54
N LYS A 547 16.18 10.25 -38.08
CA LYS A 547 17.52 10.41 -38.67
C LYS A 547 18.65 10.42 -37.63
N SER A 548 18.36 10.86 -36.41
CA SER A 548 19.35 10.86 -35.32
C SER A 548 19.71 9.45 -34.83
N GLY A 549 18.81 8.47 -35.03
CA GLY A 549 19.01 7.09 -34.55
C GLY A 549 19.04 6.96 -33.02
N ALA A 550 18.51 7.96 -32.29
CA ALA A 550 18.47 7.96 -30.83
C ALA A 550 17.68 6.73 -30.31
N LYS A 551 18.17 6.14 -29.23
CA LYS A 551 17.54 5.01 -28.54
C LYS A 551 17.38 5.36 -27.07
N LEU A 552 16.33 4.81 -26.45
CA LEU A 552 16.14 4.91 -25.02
C LEU A 552 17.13 3.97 -24.32
N ASP A 553 17.99 4.51 -23.46
CA ASP A 553 18.95 3.71 -22.71
C ASP A 553 18.39 3.40 -21.32
N VAL A 554 17.68 2.28 -21.25
CA VAL A 554 17.09 1.76 -20.01
C VAL A 554 18.18 1.48 -18.97
N MET A 555 19.34 0.97 -19.40
CA MET A 555 20.43 0.59 -18.49
C MET A 555 21.13 1.81 -17.90
N ALA A 556 21.27 2.90 -18.65
CA ALA A 556 21.69 4.20 -18.11
C ALA A 556 20.74 4.70 -17.02
N ALA A 557 19.42 4.53 -17.20
CA ALA A 557 18.43 4.88 -16.17
C ALA A 557 18.53 3.98 -14.92
N THR A 558 18.99 2.73 -15.04
CA THR A 558 19.21 1.84 -13.88
C THR A 558 20.51 2.07 -13.12
N SER A 559 21.49 2.75 -13.74
CA SER A 559 22.85 2.92 -13.19
C SER A 559 23.14 4.32 -12.67
N GLY A 560 22.39 5.34 -13.11
CA GLY A 560 22.45 6.69 -12.58
C GLY A 560 21.83 6.83 -11.19
N GLN A 561 22.25 7.85 -10.44
CA GLN A 561 21.43 8.34 -9.31
C GLN A 561 20.15 8.94 -9.90
N VAL A 562 19.11 8.11 -9.98
CA VAL A 562 17.76 8.52 -10.36
C VAL A 562 17.31 9.59 -9.36
N GLU A 563 17.10 10.82 -9.84
CA GLU A 563 16.80 11.99 -8.98
C GLU A 563 15.44 11.86 -8.24
N ARG A 564 14.48 11.08 -8.76
CA ARG A 564 13.12 10.91 -8.19
C ARG A 564 12.56 9.49 -8.41
N SER A 565 11.97 9.22 -9.58
CA SER A 565 11.44 7.91 -10.02
C SER A 565 12.19 7.38 -11.24
N PHE A 566 12.16 6.06 -11.46
CA PHE A 566 12.76 5.45 -12.65
C PHE A 566 12.11 5.95 -13.94
N GLN A 567 10.78 6.07 -13.92
CA GLN A 567 9.98 6.70 -14.96
C GLN A 567 10.47 8.13 -15.24
N ALA A 568 10.71 8.95 -14.22
CA ALA A 568 11.23 10.30 -14.40
C ALA A 568 12.62 10.34 -15.07
N ALA A 569 13.47 9.33 -14.82
CA ALA A 569 14.77 9.21 -15.48
C ALA A 569 14.63 8.86 -16.97
N LEU A 570 13.73 7.94 -17.33
CA LEU A 570 13.43 7.63 -18.73
C LEU A 570 12.80 8.83 -19.44
N HIS A 571 11.81 9.47 -18.81
CA HIS A 571 11.18 10.69 -19.29
C HIS A 571 12.19 11.82 -19.50
N ARG A 572 13.24 11.92 -18.66
CA ARG A 572 14.32 12.90 -18.85
C ARG A 572 15.09 12.63 -20.14
N GLN A 573 15.43 11.38 -20.45
CA GLN A 573 16.09 11.04 -21.72
C GLN A 573 15.23 11.41 -22.93
N ILE A 574 13.92 11.14 -22.84
CA ILE A 574 12.95 11.50 -23.89
C ILE A 574 12.89 13.02 -24.05
N ARG A 575 12.69 13.77 -22.95
CA ARG A 575 12.65 15.24 -22.96
C ARG A 575 13.93 15.85 -23.48
N ASP A 576 15.09 15.30 -23.11
CA ASP A 576 16.38 15.80 -23.59
C ASP A 576 16.58 15.58 -25.09
N THR A 577 16.14 14.42 -25.60
CA THR A 577 16.16 14.14 -27.03
C THR A 577 15.19 15.03 -27.80
N LEU A 578 13.96 15.19 -27.29
CA LEU A 578 12.93 16.04 -27.86
C LEU A 578 13.37 17.52 -27.86
N ALA A 579 13.95 18.02 -26.77
CA ALA A 579 14.49 19.36 -26.68
C ALA A 579 15.61 19.61 -27.68
N ALA A 580 16.48 18.63 -27.93
CA ALA A 580 17.57 18.77 -28.88
C ALA A 580 17.04 18.84 -30.32
N ALA A 581 16.11 17.96 -30.69
CA ALA A 581 15.44 17.98 -32.00
C ALA A 581 14.66 19.29 -32.21
N PHE A 582 13.91 19.73 -31.20
CA PHE A 582 13.14 20.96 -31.27
C PHE A 582 14.03 22.20 -31.33
N ALA A 583 15.15 22.24 -30.60
CA ALA A 583 16.12 23.33 -30.66
C ALA A 583 16.76 23.46 -32.05
N GLN A 584 17.06 22.34 -32.73
CA GLN A 584 17.55 22.37 -34.11
C GLN A 584 16.52 23.00 -35.05
N LEU A 585 15.26 22.61 -34.90
CA LEU A 585 14.17 23.17 -35.70
C LEU A 585 13.97 24.66 -35.44
N LEU A 586 13.93 25.08 -34.17
CA LEU A 586 13.83 26.49 -33.78
C LEU A 586 15.03 27.30 -34.28
N ALA A 587 16.24 26.75 -34.30
CA ALA A 587 17.42 27.42 -34.85
C ALA A 587 17.31 27.67 -36.37
N HIS A 588 16.63 26.77 -37.09
CA HIS A 588 16.33 26.99 -38.50
C HIS A 588 15.19 27.98 -38.72
N ALA A 589 14.10 27.88 -37.94
CA ALA A 589 12.92 28.74 -38.05
C ALA A 589 13.18 30.19 -37.61
N ASP A 590 13.96 30.39 -36.54
CA ASP A 590 14.29 31.72 -35.99
C ASP A 590 15.47 32.40 -36.71
N ARG A 591 15.99 31.78 -37.77
CA ARG A 591 17.08 32.38 -38.55
C ARG A 591 16.59 33.71 -39.12
N ASN A 592 17.32 34.78 -38.80
CA ASN A 592 16.96 36.17 -39.15
C ASN A 592 15.62 36.63 -38.55
N GLU A 593 15.27 36.19 -37.33
CA GLU A 593 14.01 36.55 -36.64
C GLU A 593 12.73 36.06 -37.33
N GLY A 594 12.78 34.94 -38.06
CA GLY A 594 11.60 34.38 -38.74
C GLY A 594 10.41 34.13 -37.82
N LEU A 595 10.65 33.78 -36.55
CA LEU A 595 9.59 33.56 -35.54
C LEU A 595 8.87 34.85 -35.11
N LYS A 596 9.37 36.04 -35.46
CA LYS A 596 8.64 37.31 -35.24
C LYS A 596 7.72 37.67 -36.41
N LEU A 597 7.90 37.00 -37.56
CA LEU A 597 7.16 37.27 -38.80
C LEU A 597 5.96 36.33 -38.98
N LEU A 598 6.03 35.15 -38.37
CA LEU A 598 4.87 34.31 -38.03
C LEU A 598 4.02 35.03 -36.98
#